data_AF-A0A098ZAT5-F1
#
_entry.id   AF-A0A098ZAT5-F1
#
_cell.length_a   1.000
_cell.length_b   1.000
_cell.length_c   1.000
_cell.angle_alpha   90.00
_cell.angle_beta   90.00
_cell.angle_gamma   90.00
#
_symmetry.space_group_name_H-M   'P 1'
#
loop_
_entity.id
_entity.type
_entity.pdbx_description
1 polymer ?
#
loop_
_entity_poly.entity_id
_entity_poly.type
_entity_poly.pdbx_seq_one_letter_code
_entity_poly.pdbx_strand_id
1 'polypeptide(L)' 'MRIFVLEDDFSQQTRIETTIEKLLKAHHIIPSSFEVFGKPDQLLTEVHEKGGPSAILFGH' A
#
# COMPACT_ATOMS: atom_id res chain seq x y z
N MET A 1 4.14 -9.80 4.79
CA MET A 1 4.09 -8.34 5.04
C MET A 1 3.02 -7.75 4.13
N ARG A 2 2.11 -6.94 4.67
CA ARG A 2 1.06 -6.27 3.88
C ARG A 2 1.38 -4.79 3.77
N ILE A 3 1.35 -4.27 2.55
CA ILE A 3 1.68 -2.88 2.26
C ILE A 3 0.38 -2.20 1.81
N PHE A 4 0.01 -1.15 2.52
CA PHE A 4 -1.14 -0.34 2.18
C PHE A 4 -0.70 1.10 1.99
N VAL A 5 -1.10 1.69 0.88
CA VAL A 5 -0.71 3.05 0.53
C VAL A 5 -1.96 3.89 0.35
N LEU A 6 -2.00 5.07 0.95
CA LEU A 6 -3.09 6.01 0.87
C LEU A 6 -2.59 7.27 0.15
N GLU A 7 -3.01 7.45 -1.10
CA GLU A 7 -2.62 8.57 -1.95
C GLU A 7 -3.86 9.10 -2.66
N ASP A 8 -4.25 10.35 -2.40
CA ASP A 8 -5.46 10.96 -2.97
C ASP A 8 -5.27 11.40 -4.44
N ASP A 9 -4.03 11.71 -4.83
CA ASP A 9 -3.68 12.07 -6.20
C ASP A 9 -3.34 10.84 -7.04
N PHE A 10 -4.13 10.60 -8.09
CA PHE A 10 -4.01 9.44 -8.98
C PHE A 10 -2.67 9.41 -9.77
N SER A 11 -2.10 10.59 -10.09
CA SER A 11 -0.82 10.66 -10.79
C SER A 11 0.32 10.23 -9.86
N GLN A 12 0.25 10.65 -8.60
CA GLN A 12 1.19 10.28 -7.55
C GLN A 12 1.02 8.81 -7.14
N GLN A 13 -0.22 8.32 -7.09
CA GLN A 13 -0.56 6.92 -6.85
C GLN A 13 0.21 5.97 -7.79
N THR A 14 0.14 6.22 -9.09
CA THR A 14 0.83 5.41 -10.11
C THR A 14 2.35 5.42 -9.92
N ARG A 15 2.89 6.58 -9.50
CA ARG A 15 4.33 6.76 -9.26
C ARG A 15 4.79 6.01 -8.01
N ILE A 16 4.01 6.05 -6.93
CA ILE A 16 4.30 5.34 -5.68
C ILE A 16 4.27 3.83 -5.91
N GLU A 17 3.27 3.35 -6.65
CA GLU A 17 3.09 1.94 -7.01
C GLU A 17 4.29 1.43 -7.80
N THR A 18 4.65 2.13 -8.87
CA THR A 18 5.81 1.77 -9.69
C THR A 18 7.11 1.79 -8.89
N THR A 19 7.26 2.71 -7.94
CA THR A 19 8.46 2.83 -7.12
C THR A 19 8.56 1.68 -6.11
N ILE A 20 7.46 1.36 -5.43
CA ILE A 20 7.39 0.27 -4.46
C ILE A 20 7.61 -1.06 -5.17
N GLU A 21 6.98 -1.31 -6.32
CA GLU A 21 7.22 -2.53 -7.10
C GLU A 21 8.70 -2.70 -7.48
N LYS A 22 9.35 -1.62 -7.92
CA LYS A 22 10.77 -1.65 -8.27
C LYS A 22 11.65 -2.00 -7.07
N LEU A 23 11.35 -1.42 -5.90
CA LEU A 23 12.06 -1.72 -4.65
C LEU A 23 11.83 -3.17 -4.20
N LEU A 24 10.59 -3.65 -4.26
CA LEU A 24 10.25 -5.03 -3.93
C LEU A 24 10.99 -6.03 -4.82
N LYS A 25 11.03 -5.76 -6.13
CA LYS A 25 11.81 -6.56 -7.10
C LYS A 25 13.31 -6.50 -6.81
N ALA A 26 13.86 -5.31 -6.56
CA ALA A 26 15.30 -5.15 -6.29
C ALA A 26 15.75 -5.86 -5.01
N HIS A 27 14.90 -5.86 -3.97
CA HIS A 27 15.20 -6.48 -2.68
C HIS A 27 14.66 -7.91 -2.53
N HIS A 28 14.04 -8.49 -3.58
CA HIS A 28 13.38 -9.80 -3.55
C HIS A 28 12.35 -9.95 -2.41
N ILE A 29 11.67 -8.85 -2.06
CA ILE A 29 10.63 -8.86 -1.03
C ILE A 29 9.31 -9.18 -1.71
N ILE A 30 8.68 -10.28 -1.31
CA ILE A 30 7.35 -10.66 -1.78
C ILE A 30 6.32 -10.24 -0.71
N PRO A 31 5.60 -9.13 -0.91
CA PRO A 31 4.53 -8.77 0.00
C PRO A 31 3.38 -9.75 -0.15
N SER A 32 2.68 -10.00 0.95
CA SER A 32 1.47 -10.83 0.99
C SER A 32 0.26 -10.09 0.41
N SER A 33 0.25 -8.76 0.48
CA SER A 33 -0.68 -7.89 -0.23
C SER A 33 -0.01 -6.53 -0.47
N PHE A 34 -0.36 -5.91 -1.59
CA PHE A 34 0.02 -4.55 -1.92
C PHE A 34 -1.19 -3.87 -2.54
N GLU A 35 -1.75 -2.89 -1.83
CA GLU A 35 -2.97 -2.20 -2.24
C GLU A 35 -2.79 -0.69 -2.05
N VAL A 36 -3.25 0.06 -3.04
CA VAL A 36 -3.17 1.53 -3.03
C VAL A 36 -4.59 2.09 -3.08
N PHE A 37 -4.92 2.91 -2.09
CA PHE A 37 -6.23 3.50 -1.90
C PHE A 37 -6.19 5.00 -2.14
N GLY A 38 -7.25 5.53 -2.77
CA GLY A 38 -7.45 6.97 -2.91
C GLY A 38 -8.29 7.60 -1.80
N LYS A 39 -8.85 6.78 -0.91
CA LYS A 39 -9.74 7.24 0.17
C LYS A 39 -9.45 6.53 1.49
N PRO A 40 -9.40 7.28 2.60
CA PRO A 40 -9.12 6.72 3.92
C PRO A 40 -10.18 5.70 4.37
N ASP A 41 -11.45 5.87 3.97
CA ASP A 41 -12.53 4.94 4.31
C ASP A 41 -12.32 3.53 3.72
N GLN A 42 -11.72 3.44 2.52
CA GLN A 42 -11.43 2.15 1.87
C GLN A 42 -10.29 1.42 2.58
N LEU A 43 -9.25 2.16 2.94
CA LEU A 43 -8.13 1.65 3.73
C LEU A 43 -8.60 1.17 5.11
N LEU A 44 -9.41 1.98 5.80
CA LEU A 44 -9.95 1.64 7.11
C LEU A 44 -10.78 0.36 7.05
N THR A 45 -11.62 0.20 6.04
CA THR A 45 -12.42 -1.02 5.86
C THR A 45 -11.50 -2.24 5.70
N GLU A 46 -10.47 -2.18 4.85
CA GLU A 46 -9.55 -3.30 4.64
C GLU A 46 -8.65 -3.62 5.84
N VAL A 47 -8.11 -2.61 6.51
CA VAL A 47 -7.29 -2.80 7.71
C VAL A 47 -8.12 -3.35 8.87
N HIS A 48 -9.37 -2.89 9.01
CA HIS A 48 -10.28 -3.32 10.07
C HIS A 48 -10.86 -4.71 9.81
N GLU A 49 -11.14 -5.07 8.56
CA GLU A 49 -11.62 -6.42 8.20
C GLU A 49 -10.51 -7.47 8.18
N LYS A 50 -9.30 -7.13 7.74
CA LYS A 50 -8.21 -8.12 7.57
C LYS A 50 -7.17 -8.17 8.67
N GLY A 51 -7.33 -7.40 9.76
CA GLY A 51 -6.60 -7.47 11.03
C GLY A 51 -5.22 -8.15 10.98
N GLY A 52 -4.14 -7.37 10.77
CA GLY A 52 -2.78 -7.91 10.64
C GLY A 52 -1.74 -7.12 11.44
N PRO A 53 -0.89 -7.76 12.28
CA PRO A 53 0.13 -7.09 13.11
C PRO A 53 1.29 -6.42 12.35
N SER A 54 1.24 -6.31 11.01
CA SER A 54 2.36 -5.84 10.18
C SER A 54 1.85 -5.17 8.89
N ALA A 55 1.00 -4.16 9.05
CA ALA A 55 0.58 -3.26 7.99
C ALA A 55 1.50 -2.03 7.99
N ILE A 56 2.17 -1.77 6.87
CA ILE A 56 2.94 -0.53 6.70
C ILE A 56 2.05 0.44 5.93
N LEU A 57 1.77 1.58 6.54
CA LEU A 57 0.94 2.65 6.00
C LEU A 57 1.83 3.79 5.48
N PHE A 58 1.65 4.15 4.21
CA PHE A 58 2.21 5.36 3.62
C PHE A 58 1.05 6.30 3.28
N GLY A 59 1.06 7.51 3.82
CA GLY A 59 0.11 8.58 3.51
C GLY A 59 0.66 9.92 3.99
N HIS A 60 0.38 10.98 3.24
CA HIS A 60 0.75 12.37 3.58
C HIS A 60 -0.35 13.06 4.40
#